data_AF-B8GRH2-F1
#
_entry.id   AF-B8GRH2-F1
#
_cell.length_a   1.000
_cell.length_b   1.000
_cell.length_c   1.000
_cell.angle_alpha   90.00
_cell.angle_beta   90.00
_cell.angle_gamma   90.00
#
_symmetry.space_group_name_H-M   'P 1'
#
loop_
_entity.id
_entity.type
_entity.pdbx_description
1 polymer ?
#
loop_
_entity_poly.entity_id
_entity_poly.type
_entity_poly.pdbx_seq_one_letter_code
_entity_poly.pdbx_strand_id
1 'polypeptide(L)'
;MLMTDTQPPQRSGFVTTLAWVLIILAGVASVMLAAQNLFLQFMFSPGELERLLGAQQGMGTDAPAHRFMAEHFRSLMLVPLLFAVLVLTGAIGLLGRRPWAYGLTLVMMGVGMLWNGAAVVLHLMTMAGLGAFPGPVLRPGMFGGGFQILVSALMIPVFGWIILRLRAPEIRREFGLK
;
A
#
# COMPACT_ATOMS: atom_id res chain seq x y z
N MET A 1 -30.42 -42.24 13.95
CA MET A 1 -29.74 -41.39 12.96
C MET A 1 -29.67 -39.98 13.50
N LEU A 2 -28.53 -39.58 14.05
CA LEU A 2 -28.28 -38.20 14.47
C LEU A 2 -28.02 -37.38 13.19
N MET A 3 -29.02 -36.64 12.73
CA MET A 3 -28.83 -35.56 11.77
C MET A 3 -27.95 -34.52 12.46
N THR A 4 -26.65 -34.59 12.23
CA THR A 4 -25.75 -33.48 12.48
C THR A 4 -26.12 -32.45 11.43
N ASP A 5 -27.01 -31.53 11.78
CA ASP A 5 -27.18 -30.28 11.05
C ASP A 5 -25.82 -29.58 11.06
N THR A 6 -25.01 -29.85 10.04
CA THR A 6 -23.84 -29.03 9.71
C THR A 6 -24.39 -27.71 9.18
N GLN A 7 -24.87 -26.87 10.10
CA GLN A 7 -25.20 -25.49 9.78
C GLN A 7 -23.98 -24.90 9.05
N PRO A 8 -24.14 -24.42 7.81
CA PRO A 8 -23.02 -23.87 7.07
C PRO A 8 -22.39 -22.77 7.94
N PRO A 9 -21.05 -22.71 8.03
CA PRO A 9 -20.38 -21.77 8.91
C PRO A 9 -20.93 -20.37 8.66
N GLN A 10 -21.47 -19.76 9.72
CA GLN A 10 -22.14 -18.47 9.65
C GLN A 10 -21.16 -17.44 9.10
N ARG A 11 -21.46 -16.90 7.91
CA ARG A 11 -20.59 -15.93 7.24
C ARG A 11 -20.61 -14.62 8.00
N SER A 12 -19.45 -14.13 8.41
CA SER A 12 -19.36 -12.83 9.08
C SER A 12 -19.58 -11.68 8.11
N GLY A 13 -20.49 -10.77 8.48
CA GLY A 13 -20.71 -9.51 7.79
C GLY A 13 -19.44 -8.66 7.75
N PHE A 14 -18.59 -8.72 8.78
CA PHE A 14 -17.32 -7.97 8.82
C PHE A 14 -16.41 -8.34 7.66
N VAL A 15 -16.17 -9.64 7.43
CA VAL A 15 -15.25 -10.10 6.39
C VAL A 15 -15.79 -9.77 5.01
N THR A 16 -17.12 -9.85 4.82
CA THR A 16 -17.78 -9.48 3.58
C THR A 16 -17.66 -7.98 3.30
N THR A 17 -17.95 -7.13 4.29
CA THR A 17 -17.80 -5.67 4.17
C THR A 17 -16.34 -5.30 3.92
N LEU A 18 -15.40 -5.90 4.65
CA LEU A 18 -13.97 -5.68 4.47
C LEU A 18 -13.52 -6.06 3.05
N ALA A 19 -13.97 -7.21 2.54
CA ALA A 19 -13.66 -7.64 1.18
C ALA A 19 -14.14 -6.60 0.14
N TRP A 20 -15.39 -6.13 0.26
CA TRP A 20 -15.93 -5.11 -0.65
C TRP A 20 -15.18 -3.78 -0.58
N VAL A 21 -14.88 -3.29 0.63
CA VAL A 21 -14.10 -2.06 0.82
C VAL A 21 -12.72 -2.19 0.16
N LEU A 22 -12.04 -3.32 0.38
CA LEU A 22 -10.74 -3.57 -0.24
C LEU A 22 -10.83 -3.71 -1.75
N ILE A 23 -11.87 -4.35 -2.29
CA ILE A 23 -12.09 -4.46 -3.74
C ILE A 23 -12.24 -3.06 -4.36
N ILE A 24 -13.07 -2.20 -3.77
CA ILE A 24 -13.31 -0.86 -4.30
C ILE A 24 -12.02 -0.04 -4.22
N LEU A 25 -11.36 0.01 -3.06
CA LEU A 25 -10.15 0.80 -2.86
C LEU A 25 -8.99 0.30 -3.73
N ALA A 26 -8.71 -1.00 -3.71
CA ALA A 26 -7.63 -1.59 -4.51
C ALA A 26 -7.95 -1.55 -6.01
N GLY A 27 -9.22 -1.67 -6.40
CA GLY A 27 -9.66 -1.53 -7.78
C GLY A 27 -9.38 -0.12 -8.32
N VAL A 28 -9.82 0.92 -7.60
CA VAL A 28 -9.55 2.31 -7.96
C VAL A 28 -8.05 2.59 -7.97
N ALA A 29 -7.32 2.18 -6.93
CA ALA A 29 -5.87 2.36 -6.87
C ALA A 29 -5.14 1.66 -8.03
N SER A 30 -5.55 0.44 -8.38
CA SER A 30 -4.96 -0.30 -9.50
C SER A 30 -5.18 0.42 -10.83
N VAL A 31 -6.39 0.94 -11.09
CA VAL A 31 -6.69 1.71 -12.30
C VAL A 31 -5.86 2.99 -12.34
N MET A 32 -5.78 3.72 -11.23
CA MET A 32 -4.98 4.95 -11.15
C MET A 32 -3.48 4.67 -11.38
N LEU A 33 -2.93 3.64 -10.74
CA LEU A 33 -1.52 3.25 -10.87
C LEU A 33 -1.21 2.71 -12.28
N ALA A 34 -2.14 1.97 -12.88
CA ALA A 34 -2.01 1.50 -14.27
C ALA A 34 -2.03 2.68 -15.24
N ALA A 35 -2.97 3.62 -15.08
CA ALA A 35 -3.04 4.84 -15.88
C ALA A 35 -1.78 5.70 -15.72
N GLN A 36 -1.27 5.86 -14.49
CA GLN A 36 -0.01 6.56 -14.23
C GLN A 36 1.17 5.88 -14.93
N ASN A 37 1.30 4.55 -14.82
CA ASN A 37 2.35 3.79 -15.49
C ASN A 37 2.25 3.89 -17.01
N LEU A 38 1.02 3.93 -17.55
CA LEU A 38 0.77 4.04 -18.97
C LEU A 38 1.13 5.45 -19.48
N PHE A 39 0.71 6.49 -18.74
CA PHE A 39 1.04 7.88 -19.01
C PHE A 39 2.55 8.10 -19.03
N LEU A 40 3.28 7.57 -18.05
CA LEU A 40 4.74 7.64 -17.99
C LEU A 40 5.41 6.98 -19.20
N GLN A 41 4.87 5.88 -19.70
CA GLN A 41 5.41 5.17 -20.87
C GLN A 41 5.11 5.88 -22.19
N PHE A 42 4.01 6.62 -22.29
CA PHE A 42 3.65 7.36 -23.50
C PHE A 42 4.21 8.78 -23.54
N MET A 43 4.31 9.47 -22.40
CA MET A 43 4.82 10.84 -22.35
C MET A 43 6.34 10.93 -22.41
N PHE A 44 7.06 9.93 -21.88
CA PHE A 44 8.52 9.94 -21.86
C PHE A 44 9.06 8.92 -22.85
N SER A 45 9.91 9.38 -23.77
CA SER A 45 10.60 8.47 -24.68
C SER A 45 11.62 7.60 -23.90
N PRO A 46 11.94 6.38 -24.40
CA PRO A 46 12.94 5.52 -23.76
C PRO A 46 14.27 6.27 -23.59
N GLY A 47 14.71 6.46 -22.34
CA GLY A 47 15.95 7.15 -21.99
C GLY A 47 15.84 8.65 -21.69
N GLU A 48 14.70 9.30 -21.98
CA GLU A 48 14.50 10.73 -21.67
C GLU A 48 14.23 10.94 -20.18
N LEU A 49 13.49 10.02 -19.57
CA LEU A 49 13.26 9.99 -18.13
C LEU A 49 14.56 9.71 -17.35
N GLU A 50 15.39 8.79 -17.84
CA GLU A 50 16.72 8.50 -17.26
C GLU A 50 17.65 9.70 -17.38
N ARG A 51 17.61 10.43 -18.49
CA ARG A 51 18.36 11.68 -18.67
C ARG A 51 17.88 12.79 -17.75
N LEU A 52 16.56 12.96 -17.57
CA LEU A 52 16.00 13.95 -16.65
C LEU A 52 16.33 13.64 -15.19
N LEU A 53 16.25 12.37 -14.79
CA LEU A 53 16.64 11.92 -13.46
C LEU A 53 18.16 12.02 -13.25
N GLY A 54 18.97 11.73 -14.26
CA GLY A 54 20.43 11.90 -14.24
C GLY A 54 20.85 13.38 -14.21
N ALA A 55 20.14 14.28 -14.89
CA ALA A 55 20.39 15.72 -14.85
C ALA A 55 20.13 16.31 -13.46
N GLN A 56 19.18 15.77 -12.69
CA GLN A 56 18.97 16.13 -11.29
C GLN A 56 20.10 15.66 -10.36
N GLN A 57 20.86 14.62 -10.71
CA GLN A 57 22.02 14.18 -9.92
C GLN A 57 23.18 15.19 -9.96
N GLY A 58 23.21 16.09 -10.95
CA GLY A 58 24.17 17.21 -11.01
C GLY A 58 23.98 18.27 -9.91
N MET A 59 22.91 18.20 -9.10
CA MET A 59 22.61 19.13 -8.00
C MET A 59 23.17 18.70 -6.64
N GLY A 60 24.25 17.90 -6.61
CA GLY A 60 25.15 17.83 -5.45
C GLY A 60 24.87 16.78 -4.37
N THR A 61 23.98 15.81 -4.60
CA THR A 61 23.85 14.63 -3.72
C THR A 61 24.11 13.34 -4.50
N ASP A 62 25.39 13.00 -4.60
CA ASP A 62 25.93 11.72 -5.13
C ASP A 62 25.60 10.53 -4.20
N ALA A 63 24.39 10.47 -3.66
CA ALA A 63 23.99 9.35 -2.81
C ALA A 63 23.74 8.12 -3.70
N PRO A 64 24.32 6.94 -3.37
CA PRO A 64 24.16 5.72 -4.15
C PRO A 64 22.68 5.29 -4.33
N ALA A 65 21.80 5.70 -3.40
CA ALA A 65 20.36 5.51 -3.51
C ALA A 65 19.73 6.22 -4.72
N HIS A 66 20.20 7.43 -5.09
CA HIS A 66 19.64 8.17 -6.22
C HIS A 66 20.00 7.54 -7.57
N ARG A 67 21.21 6.97 -7.68
CA ARG A 67 21.64 6.22 -8.87
C ARG A 67 20.82 4.95 -9.03
N PHE A 68 20.65 4.20 -7.94
CA PHE A 68 19.80 3.01 -7.93
C PHE A 68 18.34 3.31 -8.33
N MET A 69 17.76 4.39 -7.80
CA MET A 69 16.40 4.82 -8.14
C MET A 69 16.25 5.19 -9.61
N ALA A 70 17.24 5.86 -10.22
CA ALA A 70 17.20 6.25 -11.62
C ALA A 70 17.28 5.02 -12.54
N GLU A 71 18.20 4.09 -12.28
CA GLU A 71 18.38 2.86 -13.06
C GLU A 71 17.17 1.91 -12.95
N HIS A 72 16.55 1.84 -11.77
CA HIS A 72 15.44 0.93 -11.50
C HIS A 72 14.08 1.62 -11.47
N PHE A 73 13.99 2.87 -11.95
CA PHE A 73 12.79 3.69 -11.81
C PHE A 73 11.54 3.00 -12.38
N ARG A 74 11.67 2.44 -13.59
CA ARG A 74 10.56 1.76 -14.27
C ARG A 74 10.09 0.52 -13.50
N SER A 75 11.01 -0.27 -12.95
CA SER A 75 10.65 -1.41 -12.09
C SER A 75 10.07 -0.99 -10.75
N LEU A 76 10.58 0.08 -10.14
CA LEU A 76 10.08 0.62 -8.88
C LEU A 76 8.64 1.15 -9.01
N MET A 77 8.29 1.73 -10.16
CA MET A 77 6.92 2.17 -10.48
C MET A 77 5.91 1.02 -10.63
N LEU A 78 6.38 -0.20 -10.93
CA LEU A 78 5.52 -1.39 -11.00
C LEU A 78 5.23 -2.00 -9.63
N VAL A 79 6.12 -1.82 -8.65
CA VAL A 79 5.94 -2.34 -7.28
C VAL A 79 4.60 -1.95 -6.65
N PRO A 80 4.17 -0.67 -6.63
CA PRO A 80 2.89 -0.29 -6.05
C PRO A 80 1.70 -0.87 -6.83
N LEU A 81 1.81 -1.04 -8.16
CA LEU A 81 0.78 -1.68 -8.97
C LEU A 81 0.65 -3.16 -8.62
N LEU A 82 1.77 -3.88 -8.50
CA LEU A 82 1.79 -5.27 -8.07
C LEU A 82 1.18 -5.41 -6.67
N PHE A 83 1.52 -4.51 -5.75
CA PHE A 83 0.93 -4.47 -4.42
C PHE A 83 -0.59 -4.30 -4.47
N ALA A 84 -1.10 -3.35 -5.26
CA ALA A 84 -2.54 -3.14 -5.43
C ALA A 84 -3.26 -4.37 -6.00
N VAL A 85 -2.66 -5.04 -6.99
CA VAL A 85 -3.18 -6.29 -7.57
C VAL A 85 -3.21 -7.43 -6.54
N LEU A 86 -2.18 -7.55 -5.69
CA LEU A 86 -2.14 -8.55 -4.62
C LEU A 86 -3.23 -8.29 -3.57
N VAL A 87 -3.45 -7.04 -3.18
CA VAL A 87 -4.55 -6.65 -2.27
C VAL A 87 -5.89 -6.99 -2.90
N LEU A 88 -6.10 -6.68 -4.18
CA LEU A 88 -7.33 -7.00 -4.90
C LEU A 88 -7.57 -8.52 -4.96
N THR A 89 -6.53 -9.29 -5.28
CA THR A 89 -6.56 -10.76 -5.31
C THR A 89 -6.90 -11.34 -3.94
N GLY A 90 -6.30 -10.80 -2.88
CA GLY A 90 -6.61 -11.13 -1.49
C GLY A 90 -8.08 -10.84 -1.15
N ALA A 91 -8.58 -9.67 -1.54
CA ALA A 91 -9.96 -9.26 -1.26
C ALA A 91 -10.99 -10.14 -1.97
N ILE A 92 -10.77 -10.48 -3.24
CA ILE A 92 -11.60 -11.44 -4.00
C ILE A 92 -11.56 -12.83 -3.33
N GLY A 93 -10.37 -13.29 -2.94
CA GLY A 93 -10.21 -14.55 -2.24
C GLY A 93 -10.88 -14.58 -0.85
N LEU A 94 -10.94 -13.42 -0.17
CA LEU A 94 -11.61 -13.23 1.12
C LEU A 94 -13.13 -13.35 0.99
N LEU A 95 -13.69 -12.84 -0.12
CA LEU A 95 -15.10 -13.02 -0.47
C LEU A 95 -15.43 -14.51 -0.72
N GLY A 96 -14.51 -15.22 -1.37
CA GLY A 96 -14.58 -16.67 -1.60
C GLY A 96 -14.23 -17.54 -0.37
N ARG A 97 -13.96 -16.93 0.79
CA ARG A 97 -13.57 -17.62 2.04
C ARG A 97 -12.42 -18.63 1.88
N ARG A 98 -11.47 -18.35 0.98
CA ARG A 98 -10.35 -19.26 0.73
C ARG A 98 -9.26 -19.11 1.81
N PRO A 99 -8.66 -20.21 2.31
CA PRO A 99 -7.66 -20.15 3.38
C PRO A 99 -6.37 -19.42 2.97
N TRP A 100 -5.97 -19.49 1.69
CA TRP A 100 -4.80 -18.75 1.20
C TRP A 100 -5.03 -17.23 1.21
N ALA A 101 -6.27 -16.78 1.00
CA ALA A 101 -6.61 -15.36 0.95
C ALA A 101 -6.55 -14.71 2.34
N TYR A 102 -6.86 -15.49 3.37
CA TYR A 102 -6.66 -15.10 4.76
C TYR A 102 -5.19 -14.75 5.02
N GLY A 103 -4.28 -15.66 4.66
CA GLY A 103 -2.84 -15.46 4.82
C GLY A 103 -2.33 -14.27 4.01
N LEU A 104 -2.72 -14.18 2.73
CA LEU A 104 -2.34 -13.08 1.85
C LEU A 104 -2.80 -11.72 2.41
N THR A 105 -4.06 -11.61 2.85
CA THR A 105 -4.61 -10.38 3.41
C THR A 105 -3.85 -9.95 4.67
N LEU A 106 -3.54 -10.89 5.58
CA LEU A 106 -2.74 -10.61 6.76
C LEU A 106 -1.34 -10.09 6.42
N VAL A 107 -0.66 -10.72 5.46
CA VAL A 107 0.67 -10.30 5.02
C VAL A 107 0.59 -8.91 4.39
N MET A 108 -0.38 -8.65 3.52
CA MET A 108 -0.55 -7.33 2.87
C MET A 108 -0.85 -6.22 3.89
N MET A 109 -1.68 -6.48 4.91
CA MET A 109 -1.92 -5.53 6.00
C MET A 109 -0.65 -5.23 6.79
N GLY A 110 0.16 -6.27 7.09
CA GLY A 110 1.43 -6.12 7.78
C GLY A 110 2.46 -5.31 6.96
N VAL A 111 2.59 -5.61 5.66
CA VAL A 111 3.45 -4.84 4.76
C VAL A 111 2.98 -3.39 4.66
N GLY A 112 1.67 -3.15 4.53
CA GLY A 112 1.11 -1.80 4.52
C GLY A 112 1.38 -1.03 5.81
N MET A 113 1.32 -1.69 6.96
CA MET A 113 1.65 -1.09 8.25
C MET A 113 3.13 -0.70 8.35
N LEU A 114 4.03 -1.59 7.94
CA LEU A 114 5.48 -1.31 7.88
C LEU A 114 5.79 -0.17 6.91
N TRP A 115 5.14 -0.16 5.74
CA TRP A 115 5.29 0.90 4.75
C TRP A 115 4.86 2.28 5.27
N ASN A 116 3.69 2.35 5.93
CA ASN A 116 3.24 3.60 6.55
C ASN A 116 4.18 4.04 7.67
N GLY A 117 4.70 3.12 8.48
CA GLY A 117 5.72 3.42 9.48
C GLY A 117 7.00 3.99 8.88
N ALA A 118 7.53 3.36 7.83
CA ALA A 118 8.69 3.85 7.10
C ALA A 118 8.43 5.23 6.46
N ALA A 119 7.24 5.44 5.89
CA ALA A 119 6.85 6.71 5.31
C ALA A 119 6.82 7.84 6.36
N VAL A 120 6.29 7.58 7.56
CA VAL A 120 6.30 8.55 8.67
C VAL A 120 7.73 8.89 9.06
N VAL A 121 8.59 7.90 9.29
CA VAL A 121 10.00 8.12 9.65
C VAL A 121 10.72 8.95 8.58
N LEU A 122 10.55 8.59 7.31
CA LEU A 122 11.18 9.28 6.19
C LEU A 122 10.71 10.74 6.08
N HIS A 123 9.41 11.00 6.21
CA HIS A 123 8.88 12.37 6.17
C HIS A 123 9.36 13.19 7.35
N LEU A 124 9.41 12.62 8.56
CA LEU A 124 9.93 13.30 9.75
C LEU A 124 11.42 13.64 9.60
N MET A 125 12.24 12.72 9.07
CA MET A 125 13.66 12.97 8.78
C MET A 125 13.82 14.10 7.75
N THR A 126 13.00 14.08 6.69
CA THR A 126 13.04 15.11 5.64
C THR A 126 12.62 16.48 6.19
N MET A 127 11.56 16.55 6.99
CA MET A 127 11.13 17.79 7.63
C MET A 127 12.16 18.31 8.65
N ALA A 128 12.81 17.43 9.42
CA ALA A 128 13.87 17.81 10.35
C ALA A 128 15.09 18.40 9.62
N GLY A 129 15.45 17.87 8.44
CA GLY A 129 16.52 18.42 7.59
C GLY A 129 16.15 19.75 6.92
N LEU A 130 14.86 20.01 6.66
CA LEU A 130 14.37 21.22 6.02
C LEU A 130 14.14 22.40 6.98
N GLY A 131 14.33 22.21 8.29
CA GLY A 131 14.17 23.26 9.32
C GLY A 131 15.07 24.49 9.17
N ALA A 132 15.96 24.53 8.16
CA ALA A 132 16.91 25.62 7.90
C ALA A 132 16.49 26.61 6.79
N PHE A 133 15.40 26.40 6.05
CA PHE A 133 15.07 27.23 4.88
C PHE A 133 13.68 27.90 4.97
N PRO A 134 13.60 29.22 5.24
CA PRO A 134 12.35 29.96 5.20
C PRO A 134 12.08 30.45 3.78
N GLY A 135 11.10 29.85 3.07
CA GLY A 135 10.71 30.31 1.73
C GLY A 135 9.21 30.07 1.44
N PRO A 136 8.55 30.95 0.67
CA PRO A 136 7.12 30.84 0.35
C PRO A 136 6.75 29.57 -0.46
N VAL A 137 7.73 28.94 -1.13
CA VAL A 137 7.58 27.69 -1.90
C VAL A 137 7.49 26.44 -0.99
N LEU A 138 7.98 26.51 0.25
CA LEU A 138 8.01 25.37 1.18
C LEU A 138 6.67 25.15 1.92
N ARG A 139 5.79 26.17 1.96
CA ARG A 139 4.51 26.09 2.69
C ARG A 139 3.54 25.01 2.16
N PRO A 140 3.32 24.86 0.85
CA PRO A 140 2.50 23.77 0.32
C PRO A 140 3.12 22.38 0.56
N GLY A 141 4.45 22.27 0.45
CA GLY A 141 5.18 21.02 0.69
C GLY A 141 5.13 20.57 2.16
N MET A 142 5.21 21.50 3.11
CA MET A 142 5.06 21.21 4.53
C MET A 142 3.64 20.76 4.89
N PHE A 143 2.61 21.39 4.28
CA PHE A 143 1.22 20.97 4.48
C PHE A 143 0.95 19.58 3.90
N GLY A 144 1.43 19.30 2.68
CA GLY A 144 1.32 17.98 2.06
C GLY A 144 2.05 16.89 2.86
N GLY A 145 3.27 17.17 3.32
CA GLY A 145 4.03 16.25 4.17
C GLY A 145 3.37 15.99 5.52
N GLY A 146 2.87 17.04 6.19
CA GLY A 146 2.14 16.91 7.45
C GLY A 146 0.85 16.11 7.31
N PHE A 147 0.08 16.35 6.24
CA PHE A 147 -1.12 15.57 5.92
C PHE A 147 -0.78 14.10 5.65
N GLN A 148 0.27 13.82 4.89
CA GLN A 148 0.71 12.45 4.59
C GLN A 148 1.15 11.72 5.87
N ILE A 149 1.87 12.39 6.78
CA ILE A 149 2.24 11.84 8.09
C ILE A 149 0.98 11.50 8.88
N LEU A 150 0.02 12.41 8.97
CA LEU A 150 -1.24 12.19 9.70
C LEU A 150 -2.00 10.97 9.17
N VAL A 151 -2.20 10.90 7.84
CA VAL A 151 -2.88 9.77 7.20
C VAL A 151 -2.13 8.47 7.47
N SER A 152 -0.80 8.46 7.29
CA SER A 152 0.02 7.26 7.48
C SER A 152 0.00 6.77 8.93
N ALA A 153 0.10 7.70 9.88
CA ALA A 153 0.03 7.40 11.32
C ALA A 153 -1.35 6.86 11.73
N LEU A 154 -2.44 7.36 11.14
CA LEU A 154 -3.80 6.87 11.39
C LEU A 154 -4.07 5.50 10.76
N MET A 155 -3.44 5.17 9.63
CA MET A 155 -3.62 3.87 8.97
C MET A 155 -2.97 2.71 9.74
N ILE A 156 -1.89 2.96 10.47
CA ILE A 156 -1.20 1.94 11.30
C ILE A 156 -2.15 1.25 12.30
N PRO A 157 -2.85 1.96 13.19
CA PRO A 157 -3.78 1.33 14.14
C PRO A 157 -4.99 0.70 13.43
N VAL A 158 -5.44 1.26 12.30
CA VAL A 158 -6.53 0.67 11.51
C VAL A 158 -6.12 -0.71 10.98
N PHE A 159 -4.93 -0.83 10.38
CA PHE A 159 -4.41 -2.12 9.92
C PHE A 159 -4.16 -3.09 11.08
N GLY A 160 -3.60 -2.62 12.19
CA GLY A 160 -3.44 -3.42 13.40
C GLY A 160 -4.78 -3.96 13.91
N TRP A 161 -5.81 -3.12 13.96
CA TRP A 161 -7.16 -3.52 14.37
C TRP A 161 -7.78 -4.54 13.40
N ILE A 162 -7.64 -4.35 12.08
CA ILE A 162 -8.11 -5.31 11.07
C ILE A 162 -7.42 -6.67 11.25
N ILE A 163 -6.10 -6.68 11.46
CA ILE A 163 -5.33 -7.92 11.70
C ILE A 163 -5.84 -8.64 12.95
N LEU A 164 -6.02 -7.91 14.06
CA LEU A 164 -6.55 -8.46 15.31
C LEU A 164 -7.95 -9.03 15.11
N ARG A 165 -8.82 -8.30 14.41
CA ARG A 165 -10.19 -8.74 14.12
C ARG A 165 -10.20 -9.99 13.24
N LEU A 166 -9.39 -10.05 12.18
CA LEU A 166 -9.25 -11.23 11.33
C LEU A 166 -8.69 -12.45 12.09
N ARG A 167 -7.88 -12.24 13.13
CA ARG A 167 -7.36 -13.33 13.98
C ARG A 167 -8.37 -13.86 14.99
N ALA A 168 -9.53 -13.23 15.15
CA ALA A 168 -10.57 -13.74 16.02
C ALA A 168 -10.97 -15.18 15.63
N PRO A 169 -11.14 -16.10 16.61
CA PRO A 169 -11.40 -17.51 16.34
C PRO A 169 -12.69 -17.73 15.56
N GLU A 170 -13.69 -16.86 15.72
CA GLU A 170 -14.93 -16.85 14.95
C GLU A 170 -14.68 -16.72 13.45
N ILE A 171 -13.81 -15.79 13.06
CA ILE A 171 -13.47 -15.52 11.66
C ILE A 171 -12.54 -16.61 11.11
N ARG A 172 -11.57 -17.09 11.91
CA ARG A 172 -10.65 -18.17 11.47
C ARG A 172 -11.40 -19.44 11.09
N ARG A 173 -12.47 -19.77 11.82
CA ARG A 173 -13.35 -20.91 11.52
C ARG A 173 -14.04 -20.79 10.17
N GLU A 174 -14.36 -19.58 9.70
CA GLU A 174 -14.96 -19.37 8.36
C GLU A 174 -14.02 -19.77 7.21
N PHE A 175 -12.72 -19.79 7.46
CA PHE A 175 -11.69 -20.18 6.47
C PHE A 175 -11.24 -21.64 6.64
N GLY A 176 -11.89 -22.42 7.52
CA GLY A 176 -11.49 -23.79 7.83
C GLY A 176 -10.18 -23.88 8.63
N LEU A 177 -9.77 -22.79 9.28
CA LEU A 177 -8.56 -22.73 10.10
C LEU A 177 -8.92 -23.01 11.57
N LYS A 178 -8.09 -23.83 12.24
CA LYS A 178 -8.23 -24.16 13.67
C LYS A 178 -7.76 -23.04 14.57
#